data_AF-A0A6A7UPI6-F1
#
_entry.id   AF-A0A6A7UPI6-F1
#
_cell.length_a   1.000
_cell.length_b   1.000
_cell.length_c   1.000
_cell.angle_alpha   90.00
_cell.angle_beta   90.00
_cell.angle_gamma   90.00
#
_symmetry.space_group_name_H-M   'P 1'
#
loop_
_entity.id
_entity.type
_entity.pdbx_description
1 polymer ?
#
loop_
_entity_poly.entity_id
_entity_poly.type
_entity_poly.pdbx_seq_one_letter_code
_entity_poly.pdbx_strand_id
1 'polypeptide(L)'
;MSRGKHFSAEEIEFIKVNALVMTTTEIAKQLNRNYWAIHRKMKEMGISKSHVFTADEDFIIRRMYGKYPVKAIATKIGVDENAIYNRCKKLKLTKGGAQ
;
A
#
# COMPACT_ATOMS: atom_id res chain seq x y z
N MET A 1 5.50 2.61 32.22
CA MET A 1 4.91 1.48 31.45
C MET A 1 4.94 1.82 29.96
N SER A 2 5.89 1.29 29.22
CA SER A 2 6.03 1.60 27.79
C SER A 2 4.89 0.97 26.99
N ARG A 3 4.02 1.79 26.37
CA ARG A 3 2.92 1.40 25.47
C ARG A 3 3.35 0.61 24.21
N GLY A 4 4.66 0.34 24.06
CA GLY A 4 5.26 -0.21 22.85
C GLY A 4 4.98 -1.69 22.56
N LYS A 5 4.43 -2.47 23.51
CA LYS A 5 4.28 -3.93 23.36
C LYS A 5 2.83 -4.44 23.26
N HIS A 6 1.86 -3.73 23.83
CA HIS A 6 0.48 -4.19 23.87
C HIS A 6 -0.42 -3.28 23.03
N PHE A 7 -1.15 -3.87 22.09
CA PHE A 7 -2.26 -3.24 21.40
C PHE A 7 -3.52 -3.48 22.23
N SER A 8 -4.33 -2.45 22.48
CA SER A 8 -5.64 -2.61 23.12
C SER A 8 -6.61 -3.32 22.17
N ALA A 9 -7.70 -3.86 22.72
CA ALA A 9 -8.76 -4.47 21.91
C ALA A 9 -9.35 -3.45 20.91
N GLU A 10 -9.55 -2.20 21.35
CA GLU A 10 -10.03 -1.09 20.52
C GLU A 10 -9.08 -0.77 19.36
N GLU A 11 -7.77 -0.73 19.60
CA GLU A 11 -6.78 -0.51 18.54
C GLU A 11 -6.80 -1.65 17.51
N ILE A 12 -7.00 -2.89 17.96
CA ILE A 12 -7.08 -4.07 17.09
C ILE A 12 -8.35 -4.03 16.23
N GLU A 13 -9.50 -3.70 16.81
CA GLU A 13 -10.75 -3.53 16.06
C GLU A 13 -10.64 -2.37 15.06
N PHE A 14 -10.07 -1.24 15.47
CA PHE A 14 -9.84 -0.11 14.60
C PHE A 14 -8.99 -0.51 13.39
N ILE A 15 -7.89 -1.25 13.61
CA ILE A 15 -7.06 -1.79 12.52
C ILE A 15 -7.90 -2.70 11.63
N LYS A 16 -8.68 -3.65 12.17
CA LYS A 16 -9.48 -4.58 11.35
C LYS A 16 -10.49 -3.88 10.45
N VAL A 17 -11.26 -2.94 11.01
CA VAL A 17 -12.31 -2.23 10.28
C VAL A 17 -11.71 -1.30 9.23
N ASN A 18 -10.65 -0.57 9.60
CA ASN A 18 -10.07 0.43 8.71
C ASN A 18 -8.97 -0.12 7.80
N ALA A 19 -8.49 -1.35 8.01
CA ALA A 19 -7.46 -1.96 7.16
C ALA A 19 -7.90 -2.25 5.73
N LEU A 20 -9.17 -2.07 5.37
CA LEU A 20 -9.60 -2.12 3.98
C LEU A 20 -9.56 -0.71 3.36
N VAL A 21 -10.01 0.30 4.11
CA VAL A 21 -10.20 1.67 3.61
C VAL A 21 -8.93 2.51 3.73
N MET A 22 -8.25 2.47 4.87
CA MET A 22 -7.13 3.36 5.21
C MET A 22 -5.77 2.68 5.03
N THR A 23 -4.79 3.41 4.52
CA THR A 23 -3.42 2.91 4.39
C THR A 23 -2.78 2.65 5.77
N THR A 24 -1.78 1.76 5.82
CA THR A 24 -1.06 1.45 7.07
C THR A 24 -0.44 2.70 7.70
N THR A 25 -0.02 3.68 6.87
CA THR A 25 0.50 4.98 7.32
C THR A 25 -0.58 5.86 7.94
N GLU A 26 -1.79 5.90 7.39
CA GLU A 26 -2.92 6.63 7.97
C GLU A 26 -3.39 6.00 9.28
N ILE A 27 -3.48 4.67 9.34
CA ILE A 27 -3.80 3.94 10.58
C ILE A 27 -2.75 4.22 11.65
N ALA A 28 -1.47 4.23 11.27
CA ALA A 28 -0.37 4.57 12.17
C ALA A 28 -0.48 6.01 12.71
N LYS A 29 -0.86 6.97 11.86
CA LYS A 29 -1.11 8.36 12.28
C LYS A 29 -2.29 8.46 13.24
N GLN A 30 -3.42 7.81 12.94
CA GLN A 30 -4.63 7.82 13.77
C GLN A 30 -4.39 7.21 15.15
N LEU A 31 -3.69 6.07 15.20
CA LEU A 31 -3.34 5.41 16.46
C LEU A 31 -2.11 6.03 17.14
N ASN A 32 -1.52 7.07 16.54
CA ASN A 32 -0.27 7.70 16.97
C ASN A 32 0.83 6.67 17.32
N ARG A 33 0.96 5.65 16.45
CA ARG A 33 1.92 4.55 16.60
C ARG A 33 2.90 4.53 15.45
N ASN A 34 4.05 3.90 15.69
CA ASN A 34 5.03 3.66 14.64
C ASN A 34 4.42 2.79 13.54
N TYR A 35 4.59 3.21 12.28
CA TYR A 35 4.21 2.46 11.08
C TYR A 35 4.62 0.98 11.15
N TRP A 36 5.85 0.71 11.57
CA TRP A 36 6.38 -0.65 11.67
C TRP A 36 5.65 -1.51 12.70
N ALA A 37 5.16 -0.90 13.79
CA ALA A 37 4.38 -1.61 14.81
C ALA A 37 3.01 -2.02 14.26
N ILE A 38 2.31 -1.12 13.56
CA ILE A 38 1.04 -1.41 12.88
C ILE A 38 1.25 -2.47 11.81
N HIS A 39 2.26 -2.31 10.95
CA HIS A 39 2.56 -3.24 9.87
C HIS A 39 2.83 -4.66 10.40
N ARG A 40 3.66 -4.80 11.45
CA ARG A 40 3.88 -6.09 12.10
C ARG A 40 2.60 -6.67 12.67
N LYS A 41 1.76 -5.83 13.29
CA LYS A 41 0.52 -6.26 13.91
C LYS A 41 -0.52 -6.70 12.87
N MET A 42 -0.64 -5.99 11.75
CA MET A 42 -1.47 -6.39 10.61
C MET A 42 -0.98 -7.73 10.04
N LYS A 43 0.33 -7.92 9.90
CA LYS A 43 0.92 -9.19 9.45
C LYS A 43 0.63 -10.35 10.41
N GLU A 44 0.75 -10.14 11.72
CA GLU A 44 0.36 -11.13 12.75
C GLU A 44 -1.12 -11.52 12.64
N MET A 45 -1.99 -10.57 12.30
CA MET A 45 -3.43 -10.81 12.09
C MET A 45 -3.75 -11.41 10.71
N GLY A 46 -2.76 -11.64 9.85
CA GLY A 46 -2.98 -12.10 8.46
C GLY A 46 -3.59 -11.02 7.55
N ILE A 47 -3.71 -9.79 8.03
CA ILE A 47 -4.25 -8.66 7.28
C ILE A 47 -3.12 -8.13 6.40
N SER A 48 -3.13 -8.52 5.13
CA SER A 48 -2.21 -8.02 4.13
C SER A 48 -2.98 -7.19 3.11
N LYS A 49 -2.66 -5.88 3.05
CA LYS A 49 -3.10 -5.03 1.94
C LYS A 49 -2.30 -5.40 0.69
N SER A 50 -2.67 -6.51 0.05
CA SER A 50 -2.32 -6.68 -1.35
C SER A 50 -3.28 -5.82 -2.14
N HIS A 51 -2.81 -4.67 -2.65
CA HIS A 51 -3.63 -3.87 -3.57
C HIS A 51 -4.01 -4.74 -4.76
N VAL A 52 -5.31 -4.93 -4.96
CA VAL A 52 -5.84 -5.67 -6.11
C VAL A 52 -5.96 -4.67 -7.25
N PHE A 53 -4.99 -4.71 -8.15
CA PHE A 53 -5.01 -3.86 -9.34
C PHE A 53 -6.19 -4.22 -10.23
N THR A 54 -7.05 -3.24 -10.51
CA THR A 54 -8.17 -3.37 -11.45
C THR A 54 -7.71 -3.20 -12.90
N ALA A 55 -8.58 -3.56 -13.86
CA ALA A 55 -8.29 -3.39 -15.28
C ALA A 55 -8.08 -1.91 -15.66
N ASP A 56 -8.82 -0.99 -15.04
CA ASP A 56 -8.66 0.45 -15.24
C ASP A 56 -7.31 0.97 -14.74
N GLU A 57 -6.88 0.51 -13.57
CA GLU A 57 -5.57 0.84 -13.01
C GLU A 57 -4.44 0.30 -13.89
N ASP A 58 -4.58 -0.92 -14.42
CA ASP A 58 -3.63 -1.48 -15.38
C ASP A 58 -3.55 -0.63 -16.66
N PHE A 59 -4.68 -0.12 -17.15
CA PHE A 59 -4.70 0.79 -18.30
C PHE A 59 -3.96 2.11 -18.00
N ILE A 60 -4.17 2.68 -16.82
CA ILE A 60 -3.46 3.88 -16.35
C ILE A 60 -1.95 3.60 -16.27
N ILE A 61 -1.55 2.48 -15.67
CA ILE A 61 -0.14 2.08 -15.56
C ILE A 61 0.45 1.94 -16.95
N ARG A 62 -0.17 1.19 -17.88
CA ARG A 62 0.34 1.02 -19.26
C ARG A 62 0.51 2.35 -19.99
N ARG A 63 -0.41 3.30 -19.81
CA ARG A 63 -0.39 4.59 -20.51
C ARG A 63 0.62 5.57 -19.92
N MET A 64 0.80 5.55 -18.60
CA MET A 64 1.68 6.48 -17.89
C MET A 64 3.11 5.95 -17.72
N TYR A 65 3.28 4.64 -17.62
CA TYR A 65 4.58 3.99 -17.44
C TYR A 65 5.46 4.23 -18.68
N GLY A 66 6.60 4.90 -18.48
CA GLY A 66 7.50 5.36 -19.54
C GLY A 66 7.38 6.86 -19.86
N LYS A 67 6.23 7.50 -19.58
CA LYS A 67 6.03 8.95 -19.76
C LYS A 67 6.16 9.74 -18.46
N TYR A 68 5.70 9.16 -17.35
CA TYR A 68 5.69 9.79 -16.04
C TYR A 68 6.55 9.01 -15.03
N PRO A 69 7.09 9.69 -14.00
CA PRO A 69 7.78 9.00 -12.91
C PRO A 69 6.82 8.06 -12.18
N VAL A 70 7.32 6.88 -11.79
CA VAL A 70 6.54 5.85 -11.09
C VAL A 70 5.89 6.41 -9.82
N LYS A 71 6.57 7.31 -9.11
CA LYS A 71 6.02 8.05 -7.97
C LYS A 71 4.70 8.76 -8.27
N ALA A 72 4.57 9.43 -9.41
CA ALA A 72 3.33 10.12 -9.76
C ALA A 72 2.19 9.13 -10.07
N ILE A 73 2.51 7.99 -10.69
CA ILE A 73 1.54 6.92 -10.98
C ILE A 73 1.08 6.28 -9.67
N ALA A 74 2.02 6.01 -8.77
CA ALA A 74 1.80 5.48 -7.43
C ALA A 74 0.88 6.41 -6.62
N THR A 75 1.14 7.72 -6.61
CA THR A 75 0.26 8.71 -5.98
C THR A 75 -1.14 8.75 -6.60
N LYS A 76 -1.25 8.60 -7.93
CA LYS A 76 -2.54 8.64 -8.62
C LYS A 76 -3.42 7.43 -8.32
N ILE A 77 -2.80 6.26 -8.15
CA ILE A 77 -3.49 5.00 -7.84
C ILE A 77 -3.64 4.82 -6.30
N GLY A 78 -2.86 5.55 -5.50
CA GLY A 78 -2.87 5.43 -4.04
C GLY A 78 -2.10 4.23 -3.52
N VAL A 79 -1.10 3.76 -4.28
CA VAL A 79 -0.26 2.60 -3.94
C VAL A 79 1.20 2.98 -3.80
N ASP A 80 1.99 2.11 -3.20
CA ASP A 80 3.44 2.29 -3.15
C ASP A 80 4.09 2.14 -4.53
N GLU A 81 5.20 2.86 -4.75
CA GLU A 81 6.02 2.74 -5.96
C GLU A 81 6.43 1.29 -6.24
N ASN A 82 6.73 0.54 -5.17
CA ASN A 82 7.11 -0.85 -5.25
C ASN A 82 5.96 -1.75 -5.76
N ALA A 83 4.70 -1.42 -5.44
CA ALA A 83 3.53 -2.11 -5.96
C ALA A 83 3.39 -1.88 -7.47
N ILE A 84 3.62 -0.66 -7.95
CA ILE A 84 3.65 -0.35 -9.39
C ILE A 84 4.76 -1.13 -10.09
N TYR A 85 6.00 -1.14 -9.55
CA TYR A 85 7.10 -1.92 -10.15
C TYR A 85 6.76 -3.42 -10.24
N ASN A 86 6.19 -3.99 -9.17
CA ASN A 86 5.75 -5.38 -9.17
C ASN A 86 4.62 -5.64 -10.19
N ARG A 87 3.69 -4.70 -10.33
CA ARG A 87 2.62 -4.80 -11.33
C ARG A 87 3.16 -4.69 -12.75
N CYS A 88 4.06 -3.74 -13.03
CA CYS A 88 4.73 -3.62 -14.33
C CYS A 88 5.49 -4.89 -14.71
N LYS A 89 6.18 -5.54 -13.75
CA LYS A 89 6.81 -6.85 -13.97
C LYS A 89 5.78 -7.91 -14.36
N LYS A 90 4.64 -7.99 -13.65
CA LYS A 90 3.54 -8.91 -14.00
C LYS A 90 2.94 -8.63 -15.37
N LEU A 91 2.81 -7.35 -15.74
CA LEU A 91 2.29 -6.90 -17.03
C LEU A 91 3.34 -6.95 -18.16
N LYS A 92 4.58 -7.39 -17.86
CA LYS A 92 5.73 -7.42 -18.76
C LYS A 92 6.01 -6.07 -19.44
N LEU A 93 5.78 -4.97 -18.72
CA LEU A 93 6.07 -3.62 -19.19
C LEU A 93 7.56 -3.31 -18.98
N THR A 94 8.28 -3.01 -20.06
CA THR A 94 9.68 -2.61 -20.02
C THR A 94 9.78 -1.10 -19.87
N LYS A 95 10.69 -0.65 -19.01
CA LYS A 95 11.05 0.78 -18.88
C LYS A 95 11.98 1.14 -20.05
N GLY A 96 11.44 1.14 -21.26
CA GLY A 96 12.23 1.22 -22.48
C GLY A 96 11.48 0.65 -23.66
N GLY A 97 10.69 1.51 -24.29
CA GLY A 97 9.98 1.29 -25.54
C GLY A 97 9.62 2.63 -26.16
N ALA A 98 10.50 3.63 -26.03
CA ALA A 98 10.59 4.66 -27.04
C ALA A 98 11.38 4.01 -28.19
N GLN A 99 10.66 3.52 -29.20
CA GLN A 99 11.19 3.54 -30.56
C GLN A 99 11.23 5.00 -31.02
#